data_AF-W2EWM7-F1
#
_entry.id   AF-W2EWM7-F1
#
_cell.length_a   1.000
_cell.length_b   1.000
_cell.length_c   1.000
_cell.angle_alpha   90.00
_cell.angle_beta   90.00
_cell.angle_gamma   90.00
#
_symmetry.space_group_name_H-M   'P 1'
#
loop_
_entity.id
_entity.type
_entity.pdbx_description
1 polymer ?
#
loop_
_entity_poly.entity_id
_entity_poly.type
_entity_poly.pdbx_seq_one_letter_code
_entity_poly.pdbx_strand_id
1 'polypeptide(L)'
;MPRLHSLIAGLGALGALAAPMLHPHPSGSTDRVTPGAVRVESTSHVSITLLDDRSVIQQVAREYDTELAEGSGFTVTPDGVVVTATQVVQASRDPRVYAANRVFAEYFKVKIPADFKRHTLDNADLNRRLQACYPPQQSDSTCISQVTTKVTVFPYLDPPPPDGLPAQILTMGTSPAAPAVLKTTKGGEKQTLPTVPLGTEIAANTESLDVMSLPARPSATAPPKLDTAHLDPPGSRTFKSTEREKLDGVLKNAGPGSALIDDGKSEVVGLLAGGDDVATTITGADEIRTALVAAGITPRRGPVDVVFENALASYHNKLYSSAVPVLQQVLNLRPDHAVALDHLRVSRAKAGTAEDAGSRPRPSPVAAKKASSPPALVFVIGGVVVVALLVAVAVPLLLRRRRTGQDASAGPDSVPPVSWPPNGVTQVFETAGGTARPAETSHPGSWPAAARPETSTPPEAGRSFVSPSDPPHDPSPPRGRPQPVDLSPPGGRPHPADLSPPRGQGQMKFCTQCGMRLGQGHRFCGFCGNPADS
;
A
#
# COMPACT_ATOMS: atom_id res chain seq x y z
N MET A 1 66.58 36.94 29.27
CA MET A 1 67.64 35.91 29.06
C MET A 1 67.76 35.14 30.36
N PRO A 2 67.92 33.79 30.39
CA PRO A 2 68.42 32.90 29.35
C PRO A 2 67.41 31.84 28.85
N ARG A 3 67.82 31.19 27.77
CA ARG A 3 67.21 30.06 27.06
C ARG A 3 67.59 28.74 27.75
N LEU A 4 66.72 27.74 27.67
CA LEU A 4 67.08 26.32 27.78
C LEU A 4 66.32 25.52 26.70
N HIS A 5 67.09 24.86 25.84
CA HIS A 5 66.66 23.88 24.86
C HIS A 5 66.56 22.50 25.54
N SER A 6 65.59 21.67 25.13
CA SER A 6 65.68 20.20 24.94
C SER A 6 64.30 19.68 24.50
N LEU A 7 64.16 19.20 23.26
CA LEU A 7 64.26 17.79 22.87
C LEU A 7 63.24 16.88 23.59
N ILE A 8 62.06 16.70 22.98
CA ILE A 8 61.25 15.49 23.13
C ILE A 8 60.89 15.03 21.72
N ALA A 9 61.62 14.02 21.27
CA ALA A 9 61.25 13.14 20.18
C ALA A 9 60.76 11.82 20.80
N GLY A 10 59.60 11.34 20.37
CA GLY A 10 59.30 9.91 20.46
C GLY A 10 57.88 9.53 20.93
N LEU A 11 57.28 8.68 20.10
CA LEU A 11 56.16 7.76 20.34
C LEU A 11 54.71 8.29 20.26
N GLY A 12 54.01 7.82 19.22
CA GLY A 12 52.55 7.87 19.16
C GLY A 12 51.89 7.48 17.83
N ALA A 13 52.51 6.62 17.01
CA ALA A 13 51.83 6.05 15.84
C ALA A 13 50.90 4.90 16.25
N LEU A 14 49.72 5.24 16.79
CA LEU A 14 48.59 4.33 16.88
C LEU A 14 47.78 4.48 15.59
N GLY A 15 47.93 3.51 14.69
CA GLY A 15 47.13 3.40 13.50
C GLY A 15 45.66 3.27 13.89
N ALA A 16 44.90 4.33 13.62
CA ALA A 16 43.45 4.27 13.58
C ALA A 16 43.06 3.28 12.46
N LEU A 17 42.63 2.08 12.86
CA LEU A 17 41.83 1.21 12.01
C LEU A 17 40.54 1.95 11.74
N ALA A 18 40.53 2.76 10.68
CA ALA A 18 39.32 3.30 10.11
C ALA A 18 38.46 2.11 9.69
N ALA A 19 37.43 1.82 10.47
CA ALA A 19 36.36 0.94 10.02
C ALA A 19 35.88 1.48 8.67
N PRO A 20 35.68 0.61 7.65
CA PRO A 20 35.17 1.07 6.37
C PRO A 20 33.86 1.78 6.64
N MET A 21 33.80 3.06 6.25
CA MET A 21 32.58 3.84 6.32
C MET A 21 31.50 3.04 5.59
N LEU A 22 30.48 2.61 6.34
CA LEU A 22 29.21 2.19 5.76
C LEU A 22 28.75 3.37 4.90
N HIS A 23 28.86 3.20 3.59
CA HIS A 23 28.43 4.20 2.63
C HIS A 23 26.95 4.48 2.92
N PRO A 24 26.53 5.75 3.03
CA PRO A 24 25.10 6.05 3.09
C PRO A 24 24.46 5.38 1.88
N HIS A 25 23.46 4.53 2.13
CA HIS A 25 22.64 3.98 1.05
C HIS A 25 22.19 5.17 0.19
N PRO A 26 22.19 5.06 -1.16
CA PRO A 26 21.53 6.06 -1.98
C PRO A 26 20.13 6.25 -1.38
N SER A 27 19.81 7.51 -1.05
CA SER A 27 18.54 7.96 -0.49
C SER A 27 17.37 7.15 -1.05
N GLY A 28 16.45 6.75 -0.17
CA GLY A 28 15.54 5.65 -0.40
C GLY A 28 14.63 5.88 -1.59
N SER A 29 15.09 5.41 -2.74
CA SER A 29 14.43 5.54 -4.03
C SER A 29 12.91 5.34 -3.95
N THR A 30 12.18 6.39 -4.32
CA THR A 30 10.73 6.36 -4.55
C THR A 30 10.33 5.28 -5.54
N ASP A 31 11.27 4.75 -6.34
CA ASP A 31 11.02 3.64 -7.28
C ASP A 31 10.43 2.40 -6.60
N ARG A 32 10.64 2.18 -5.30
CA ARG A 32 9.99 1.07 -4.59
C ARG A 32 8.47 1.27 -4.42
N VAL A 33 8.01 2.52 -4.44
CA VAL A 33 6.60 2.90 -4.25
C VAL A 33 5.92 3.19 -5.58
N THR A 34 6.61 3.84 -6.52
CA THR A 34 6.06 4.29 -7.81
C THR A 34 5.25 3.23 -8.58
N PRO A 35 5.67 1.95 -8.68
CA PRO A 35 4.90 0.93 -9.38
C PRO A 35 3.50 0.68 -8.81
N GLY A 36 3.32 0.90 -7.50
CA GLY A 36 2.04 0.73 -6.82
C GLY A 36 1.09 1.91 -6.96
N ALA A 37 1.49 2.98 -7.65
CA ALA A 37 0.66 4.16 -7.87
C ALA A 37 -0.54 3.84 -8.78
N VAL A 38 -1.71 4.37 -8.41
CA VAL A 38 -2.93 4.24 -9.22
C VAL A 38 -3.70 5.56 -9.26
N ARG A 39 -4.36 5.84 -10.38
CA ARG A 39 -5.39 6.89 -10.46
C ARG A 39 -6.74 6.25 -10.21
N VAL A 40 -7.60 6.92 -9.47
CA VAL A 40 -8.96 6.47 -9.17
C VAL A 40 -9.93 7.48 -9.74
N GLU A 41 -10.87 7.00 -10.55
CA GLU A 41 -11.95 7.81 -11.11
C GLU A 41 -13.29 7.21 -10.66
N SER A 42 -14.20 8.05 -10.19
CA SER A 42 -15.54 7.65 -9.80
C SER A 42 -16.60 8.34 -10.67
N THR A 43 -17.57 7.56 -11.10
CA THR A 43 -18.75 8.05 -11.81
C THR A 43 -20.00 7.66 -11.03
N SER A 44 -21.00 8.53 -11.03
CA SER A 44 -22.32 8.22 -10.47
C SER A 44 -23.28 7.89 -11.58
N HIS A 45 -23.87 6.71 -11.50
CA HIS A 45 -25.02 6.33 -12.29
C HIS A 45 -26.29 6.64 -11.49
N VAL A 46 -27.15 7.51 -12.02
CA VAL A 46 -28.39 7.92 -11.38
C VAL A 46 -29.56 7.45 -12.22
N SER A 47 -30.36 6.54 -11.67
CA SER A 47 -31.70 6.24 -12.19
C SER A 47 -32.68 7.20 -11.52
N ILE A 48 -33.40 7.99 -12.30
CA ILE A 48 -34.37 8.98 -11.80
C ILE A 48 -35.72 8.79 -12.50
N THR A 49 -36.78 8.79 -11.70
CA THR A 49 -38.17 8.76 -12.17
C THR A 49 -38.86 10.04 -11.76
N LEU A 50 -39.25 10.86 -12.74
CA LEU A 50 -40.08 12.05 -12.55
C LEU A 50 -41.56 11.66 -12.51
N LEU A 51 -42.29 12.18 -11.53
CA LEU A 51 -43.72 12.03 -11.33
C LEU A 51 -44.41 13.37 -11.69
N ASP A 52 -45.19 13.38 -12.78
CA ASP A 52 -46.03 14.54 -13.16
C ASP A 52 -47.51 14.18 -12.95
N ASP A 53 -48.22 14.98 -12.17
CA ASP A 53 -49.63 14.80 -11.80
C ASP A 53 -50.55 15.90 -12.33
N ARG A 54 -50.08 16.79 -13.22
CA ARG A 54 -50.83 17.97 -13.69
C ARG A 54 -52.12 17.67 -14.46
N SER A 55 -52.36 16.43 -14.88
CA SER A 55 -53.62 16.03 -15.55
C SER A 55 -53.87 14.52 -15.52
N VAL A 56 -52.82 13.75 -15.80
CA VAL A 56 -52.77 12.29 -15.68
C VAL A 56 -51.44 11.98 -15.00
N ILE A 57 -51.42 11.06 -14.04
CA ILE A 57 -50.19 10.63 -13.40
C ILE A 57 -49.28 10.01 -14.48
N GLN A 58 -48.21 10.73 -14.83
CA GLN A 58 -47.17 10.27 -15.73
C GLN A 58 -45.91 9.98 -14.95
N GLN A 59 -45.25 8.88 -15.31
CA GLN A 59 -43.94 8.51 -14.77
C GLN A 59 -42.92 8.50 -15.89
N VAL A 60 -41.83 9.25 -15.72
CA VAL A 60 -40.76 9.35 -16.71
C VAL A 60 -39.46 8.89 -16.09
N ALA A 61 -39.05 7.67 -16.41
CA ALA A 61 -37.77 7.11 -15.99
C ALA A 61 -36.65 7.52 -16.95
N ARG A 62 -35.50 7.92 -16.40
CA ARG A 62 -34.27 8.26 -17.09
C ARG A 62 -33.06 7.75 -16.32
N GLU A 63 -31.97 7.54 -17.04
CA GLU A 63 -30.69 7.18 -16.48
C GLU A 63 -29.62 8.17 -16.95
N TYR A 64 -28.77 8.58 -16.02
CA TYR A 64 -27.67 9.49 -16.30
C TYR A 64 -26.39 9.00 -15.64
N ASP A 65 -25.28 9.01 -16.38
CA ASP A 65 -23.95 8.92 -15.80
C ASP A 65 -23.35 10.32 -15.68
N THR A 66 -22.68 10.60 -14.58
CA THR A 66 -21.94 11.85 -14.35
C THR A 66 -20.65 11.59 -13.59
N GLU A 67 -19.60 12.34 -13.92
CA GLU A 67 -18.33 12.26 -13.20
C GLU A 67 -18.50 12.79 -11.79
N LEU A 68 -18.11 11.99 -10.80
CA LEU A 68 -18.28 12.33 -9.39
C LEU A 68 -17.00 13.00 -8.87
N ALA A 69 -15.89 12.28 -8.92
CA ALA A 69 -14.58 12.75 -8.50
C ALA A 69 -13.45 11.93 -9.13
N GLU A 70 -12.26 12.49 -9.10
CA GLU A 70 -11.02 11.85 -9.50
C GLU A 70 -9.94 12.12 -8.46
N GLY A 71 -8.98 11.21 -8.36
CA GLY A 71 -7.89 11.33 -7.42
C GLY A 71 -6.79 10.32 -7.63
N SER A 72 -5.81 10.39 -6.76
CA SER A 72 -4.71 9.43 -6.69
C SER A 72 -5.00 8.35 -5.65
N GLY A 73 -4.21 7.28 -5.68
CA GLY A 73 -4.24 6.22 -4.70
C GLY A 73 -3.06 5.29 -4.89
N PHE A 74 -3.05 4.19 -4.14
CA PHE A 74 -1.99 3.19 -4.24
C PHE A 74 -2.49 1.79 -3.90
N THR A 75 -1.87 0.79 -4.54
CA THR A 75 -2.16 -0.63 -4.33
C THR A 75 -1.41 -1.17 -3.11
N VAL A 76 -2.10 -1.84 -2.20
CA VAL A 76 -1.54 -2.36 -0.93
C VAL A 76 -1.53 -3.90 -0.84
N THR A 77 -2.15 -4.58 -1.81
CA THR A 77 -2.09 -6.03 -1.95
C THR A 77 -1.98 -6.42 -3.42
N PRO A 78 -1.27 -7.49 -3.77
CA PRO A 78 -1.00 -7.82 -5.17
C PRO A 78 -2.24 -8.28 -5.94
N ASP A 79 -3.31 -8.64 -5.23
CA ASP A 79 -4.63 -8.95 -5.75
C ASP A 79 -5.53 -7.72 -5.95
N GLY A 80 -5.01 -6.49 -5.80
CA GLY A 80 -5.70 -5.28 -6.22
C GLY A 80 -6.57 -4.59 -5.17
N VAL A 81 -6.20 -4.67 -3.89
CA VAL A 81 -6.74 -3.73 -2.89
C VAL A 81 -6.02 -2.40 -3.03
N VAL A 82 -6.79 -1.32 -3.11
CA VAL A 82 -6.33 0.06 -3.30
C VAL A 82 -6.79 0.92 -2.14
N VAL A 83 -5.95 1.86 -1.73
CA VAL A 83 -6.30 2.92 -0.77
C VAL A 83 -6.32 4.26 -1.50
N THR A 84 -7.35 5.07 -1.23
CA THR A 84 -7.50 6.45 -1.70
C THR A 84 -8.22 7.30 -0.64
N ALA A 85 -8.49 8.57 -0.90
CA ALA A 85 -9.29 9.43 -0.02
C ALA A 85 -10.79 9.19 -0.24
N THR A 86 -11.60 9.27 0.81
CA THR A 86 -13.05 9.06 0.76
C THR A 86 -13.74 10.00 -0.23
N GLN A 87 -13.31 11.26 -0.31
CA GLN A 87 -13.86 12.23 -1.27
C GLN A 87 -13.69 11.84 -2.75
N VAL A 88 -12.82 10.87 -3.07
CA VAL A 88 -12.69 10.32 -4.44
C VAL A 88 -13.85 9.41 -4.79
N VAL A 89 -14.47 8.73 -3.81
CA VAL A 89 -15.59 7.80 -4.03
C VAL A 89 -16.92 8.29 -3.47
N GLN A 90 -16.88 9.40 -2.72
CA GLN A 90 -18.03 10.10 -2.18
C GLN A 90 -17.80 11.60 -2.27
N ALA A 91 -18.12 12.19 -3.42
CA ALA A 91 -18.02 13.63 -3.55
C ALA A 91 -19.07 14.35 -2.67
N SER A 92 -18.75 15.59 -2.31
CA SER A 92 -19.65 16.52 -1.63
C SER A 92 -20.87 16.90 -2.47
N ARG A 93 -20.77 16.76 -3.80
CA ARG A 93 -21.82 17.08 -4.76
C ARG A 93 -22.82 15.93 -4.85
N ASP A 94 -24.11 16.23 -4.72
CA ASP A 94 -25.19 15.23 -4.80
C ASP A 94 -25.59 14.98 -6.27
N PRO A 95 -25.29 13.81 -6.85
CA PRO A 95 -25.60 13.53 -8.26
C PRO A 95 -27.11 13.48 -8.54
N ARG A 96 -27.96 13.38 -7.52
CA ARG A 96 -29.42 13.49 -7.68
C ARG A 96 -29.85 14.89 -8.09
N VAL A 97 -29.11 15.93 -7.69
CA VAL A 97 -29.37 17.32 -8.12
C VAL A 97 -29.08 17.46 -9.62
N TYR A 98 -27.98 16.89 -10.10
CA TYR A 98 -27.65 16.83 -11.53
C TYR A 98 -28.73 16.12 -12.34
N ALA A 99 -29.15 14.93 -11.87
CA ALA A 99 -30.19 14.15 -12.53
C ALA A 99 -31.54 14.88 -12.53
N ALA A 100 -31.91 15.52 -11.42
CA ALA A 100 -33.12 16.34 -11.30
C ALA A 100 -33.11 17.50 -12.30
N ASN A 101 -32.02 18.27 -12.37
CA ASN A 101 -31.85 19.36 -13.34
C ASN A 101 -32.06 18.89 -14.76
N ARG A 102 -31.41 17.77 -15.11
CA ARG A 102 -31.41 17.23 -16.46
C ARG A 102 -32.78 16.66 -16.87
N VAL A 103 -33.41 15.85 -16.01
CA VAL A 103 -34.74 15.28 -16.33
C VAL A 103 -35.80 16.38 -16.45
N PHE A 104 -35.75 17.41 -15.61
CA PHE A 104 -36.70 18.52 -15.66
C PHE A 104 -36.53 19.36 -16.93
N ALA A 105 -35.28 19.68 -17.28
CA ALA A 105 -34.96 20.40 -18.53
C ALA A 105 -35.43 19.61 -19.76
N GLU A 106 -35.16 18.30 -19.80
CA GLU A 106 -35.52 17.43 -20.90
C GLU A 106 -37.04 17.24 -21.04
N TYR A 107 -37.76 17.06 -19.93
CA TYR A 107 -39.20 16.78 -19.94
C TYR A 107 -40.06 18.04 -20.15
N PHE A 108 -39.85 19.10 -19.34
CA PHE A 108 -40.63 20.33 -19.42
C PHE A 108 -40.10 21.35 -20.44
N LYS A 109 -38.98 21.04 -21.12
CA LYS A 109 -38.32 21.91 -22.12
C LYS A 109 -37.93 23.28 -21.55
N VAL A 110 -37.54 23.32 -20.28
CA VAL A 110 -37.05 24.51 -19.57
C VAL A 110 -35.53 24.60 -19.61
N LYS A 111 -34.98 25.81 -19.51
CA LYS A 111 -33.52 26.03 -19.50
C LYS A 111 -32.98 25.89 -18.08
N ILE A 112 -32.44 24.72 -17.75
CA ILE A 112 -31.73 24.46 -16.49
C ILE A 112 -30.35 23.89 -16.84
N PRO A 113 -29.24 24.45 -16.32
CA PRO A 113 -27.92 23.87 -16.47
C PRO A 113 -27.86 22.45 -15.88
N ALA A 114 -27.24 21.50 -16.60
CA ALA A 114 -26.95 20.16 -16.08
C ALA A 114 -25.72 20.22 -15.15
N ASP A 115 -25.90 20.83 -13.98
CA ASP A 115 -24.88 20.96 -12.93
C ASP A 115 -25.39 20.39 -11.59
N PHE A 116 -24.57 20.49 -10.55
CA PHE A 116 -24.90 19.99 -9.20
C PHE A 116 -25.53 21.07 -8.30
N LYS A 117 -26.00 22.18 -8.88
CA LYS A 117 -26.61 23.28 -8.12
C LYS A 117 -28.13 23.22 -8.25
N ARG A 118 -28.82 23.64 -7.19
CA ARG A 118 -30.27 23.85 -7.27
C ARG A 118 -30.54 25.11 -8.06
N HIS A 119 -31.53 25.04 -8.93
CA HIS A 119 -32.00 26.16 -9.74
C HIS A 119 -33.45 26.48 -9.41
N THR A 120 -33.88 27.68 -9.81
CA THR A 120 -35.27 28.12 -9.71
C THR A 120 -35.82 28.43 -11.09
N LEU A 121 -37.14 28.31 -11.26
CA LEU A 121 -37.85 28.64 -12.49
C LEU A 121 -38.83 29.80 -12.26
N ASP A 122 -39.07 30.60 -13.29
CA ASP A 122 -40.03 31.72 -13.22
C ASP A 122 -41.48 31.25 -13.07
N ASN A 123 -41.81 30.09 -13.67
CA ASN A 123 -43.13 29.48 -13.51
C ASN A 123 -43.23 28.87 -12.10
N ALA A 124 -44.10 29.44 -11.26
CA ALA A 124 -44.25 29.05 -9.87
C ALA A 124 -44.62 27.56 -9.67
N ASP A 125 -45.43 26.98 -10.56
CA ASP A 125 -45.82 25.57 -10.46
C ASP A 125 -44.64 24.64 -10.79
N LEU A 126 -43.98 24.89 -11.92
CA LEU A 126 -42.79 24.13 -12.32
C LEU A 126 -41.65 24.29 -11.32
N ASN A 127 -41.47 25.49 -10.76
CA ASN A 127 -40.46 25.74 -9.75
C ASN A 127 -40.71 24.92 -8.49
N ARG A 128 -41.94 24.93 -7.96
CA ARG A 128 -42.31 24.12 -6.79
C ARG A 128 -42.03 22.64 -7.03
N ARG A 129 -42.38 22.13 -8.21
CA ARG A 129 -42.12 20.73 -8.58
C ARG A 129 -40.64 20.42 -8.73
N LEU A 130 -39.84 21.33 -9.32
CA LEU A 130 -38.40 21.19 -9.40
C LEU A 130 -37.78 21.16 -7.99
N GLN A 131 -38.21 22.06 -7.10
CA GLN A 131 -37.74 22.07 -5.71
C GLN A 131 -38.05 20.75 -4.98
N ALA A 132 -39.25 20.19 -5.21
CA ALA A 132 -39.65 18.90 -4.67
C ALA A 132 -38.93 17.69 -5.32
N CYS A 133 -38.36 17.86 -6.51
CA CYS A 133 -37.54 16.84 -7.18
C CYS A 133 -36.14 16.75 -6.56
N TYR A 134 -35.63 17.84 -5.98
CA TYR A 134 -34.32 17.85 -5.34
C TYR A 134 -34.31 17.07 -4.03
N PRO A 135 -33.15 16.46 -3.66
CA PRO A 135 -32.99 15.77 -2.37
C PRO A 135 -33.11 16.74 -1.17
N PRO A 136 -33.32 16.25 0.06
CA PRO A 136 -33.63 14.87 0.41
C PRO A 136 -35.03 14.47 -0.10
N GLN A 137 -35.22 13.18 -0.43
CA GLN A 137 -36.53 12.68 -0.86
C GLN A 137 -37.52 12.73 0.31
N GLN A 138 -38.71 13.25 0.04
CA GLN A 138 -39.84 13.38 0.97
C GLN A 138 -41.09 12.72 0.37
N SER A 139 -42.16 12.61 1.16
CA SER A 139 -43.43 12.01 0.70
C SER A 139 -44.10 12.79 -0.44
N ASP A 140 -43.78 14.07 -0.60
CA ASP A 140 -44.26 14.96 -1.66
C ASP A 140 -43.21 15.17 -2.77
N SER A 141 -42.12 14.38 -2.78
CA SER A 141 -41.11 14.47 -3.84
C SER A 141 -41.69 14.11 -5.19
N THR A 142 -41.41 14.96 -6.18
CA THR A 142 -41.80 14.72 -7.58
C THR A 142 -40.78 13.84 -8.31
N CYS A 143 -39.69 13.44 -7.65
CA CYS A 143 -38.68 12.56 -8.22
C CYS A 143 -38.27 11.46 -7.25
N ILE A 144 -38.17 10.24 -7.78
CA ILE A 144 -37.56 9.10 -7.09
C ILE A 144 -36.24 8.81 -7.80
N SER A 145 -35.14 8.82 -7.05
CA SER A 145 -33.81 8.58 -7.59
C SER A 145 -33.03 7.53 -6.80
N GLN A 146 -32.30 6.70 -7.52
CA GLN A 146 -31.34 5.73 -7.01
C GLN A 146 -29.97 6.07 -7.57
N VAL A 147 -28.95 6.06 -6.71
CA VAL A 147 -27.57 6.41 -7.06
C VAL A 147 -26.69 5.19 -6.85
N THR A 148 -25.92 4.85 -7.88
CA THR A 148 -24.89 3.81 -7.83
C THR A 148 -23.56 4.42 -8.23
N THR A 149 -22.57 4.39 -7.33
CA THR A 149 -21.20 4.82 -7.65
C THR A 149 -20.45 3.69 -8.33
N LYS A 150 -19.91 3.96 -9.52
CA LYS A 150 -18.97 3.10 -10.24
C LYS A 150 -17.57 3.64 -10.02
N VAL A 151 -16.63 2.78 -9.64
CA VAL A 151 -15.22 3.17 -9.40
C VAL A 151 -14.31 2.42 -10.37
N THR A 152 -13.39 3.14 -10.99
CA THR A 152 -12.40 2.60 -11.92
C THR A 152 -11.00 2.98 -11.45
N VAL A 153 -10.10 1.99 -11.40
CA VAL A 153 -8.70 2.13 -10.99
C VAL A 153 -7.81 2.01 -12.23
N PHE A 154 -6.96 3.00 -12.45
CA PHE A 154 -5.97 3.02 -13.53
C PHE A 154 -4.57 2.84 -12.92
N PRO A 155 -4.03 1.61 -12.89
CA PRO A 155 -2.70 1.35 -12.34
C PRO A 155 -1.58 1.82 -13.28
N TYR A 156 -0.42 2.15 -12.72
CA TYR A 156 0.76 2.54 -13.50
C TYR A 156 1.43 1.33 -14.18
N LEU A 157 0.97 1.05 -15.40
CA LEU A 157 1.41 -0.08 -16.24
C LEU A 157 1.75 0.41 -17.65
N ASP A 158 2.49 -0.40 -18.40
CA ASP A 158 2.86 -0.12 -19.79
C ASP A 158 2.75 -1.39 -20.69
N PRO A 159 1.78 -1.46 -21.62
CA PRO A 159 0.75 -0.46 -21.87
C PRO A 159 -0.29 -0.40 -20.73
N PRO A 160 -0.89 0.76 -20.47
CA PRO A 160 -1.95 0.88 -19.48
C PRO A 160 -3.24 0.15 -19.93
N PRO A 161 -4.04 -0.39 -19.00
CA PRO A 161 -5.33 -0.97 -19.35
C PRO A 161 -6.28 0.13 -19.87
N PRO A 162 -6.83 0.01 -21.10
CA PRO A 162 -7.54 1.12 -21.75
C PRO A 162 -8.79 1.57 -20.97
N ASP A 163 -9.54 0.61 -20.41
CA ASP A 163 -10.76 0.86 -19.65
C ASP A 163 -10.51 0.94 -18.13
N GLY A 164 -9.26 0.86 -17.69
CA GLY A 164 -8.92 0.69 -16.28
C GLY A 164 -9.42 -0.64 -15.70
N LEU A 165 -9.40 -0.72 -14.37
CA LEU A 165 -9.83 -1.88 -13.59
C LEU A 165 -11.07 -1.49 -12.79
N PRO A 166 -12.25 -2.10 -13.01
CA PRO A 166 -13.42 -1.83 -12.19
C PRO A 166 -13.14 -2.22 -10.74
N ALA A 167 -13.67 -1.44 -9.79
CA ALA A 167 -13.45 -1.65 -8.37
C ALA A 167 -14.74 -1.51 -7.54
N GLN A 168 -14.81 -2.29 -6.46
CA GLN A 168 -15.83 -2.20 -5.43
C GLN A 168 -15.30 -1.40 -4.24
N ILE A 169 -16.16 -0.57 -3.64
CA ILE A 169 -15.87 0.09 -2.36
C ILE A 169 -16.07 -0.95 -1.25
N LEU A 170 -15.00 -1.29 -0.53
CA LEU A 170 -15.08 -2.19 0.63
C LEU A 170 -15.43 -1.41 1.89
N THR A 171 -14.80 -0.25 2.08
CA THR A 171 -15.01 0.63 3.23
C THR A 171 -14.68 2.06 2.83
N MET A 172 -15.34 3.01 3.47
CA MET A 172 -15.09 4.44 3.33
C MET A 172 -15.19 5.10 4.71
N GLY A 173 -14.42 6.16 4.92
CA GLY A 173 -14.48 6.92 6.16
C GLY A 173 -15.68 7.88 6.20
N THR A 174 -15.84 8.56 7.33
CA THR A 174 -16.93 9.52 7.54
C THR A 174 -16.55 10.97 7.21
N SER A 175 -15.30 11.22 6.85
CA SER A 175 -14.80 12.54 6.45
C SER A 175 -14.19 12.47 5.04
N PRO A 176 -14.19 13.59 4.29
CA PRO A 176 -13.57 13.66 2.96
C PRO A 176 -12.13 13.13 2.91
N ALA A 177 -11.34 13.45 3.95
CA ALA A 177 -9.93 13.08 4.05
C ALA A 177 -9.68 11.65 4.56
N ALA A 178 -10.67 11.00 5.16
CA ALA A 178 -10.49 9.65 5.70
C ALA A 178 -10.20 8.64 4.58
N PRO A 179 -9.51 7.52 4.86
CA PRO A 179 -9.21 6.52 3.86
C PRO A 179 -10.47 5.83 3.32
N ALA A 180 -10.51 5.58 2.03
CA ALA A 180 -11.39 4.61 1.39
C ALA A 180 -10.58 3.42 0.88
N VAL A 181 -11.12 2.23 1.09
CA VAL A 181 -10.52 0.96 0.69
C VAL A 181 -11.34 0.38 -0.45
N LEU A 182 -10.67 0.13 -1.57
CA LEU A 182 -11.27 -0.36 -2.80
C LEU A 182 -10.68 -1.74 -3.14
N LYS A 183 -11.45 -2.56 -3.86
CA LYS A 183 -11.01 -3.84 -4.38
C LYS A 183 -11.29 -3.92 -5.86
N THR A 184 -10.26 -4.11 -6.69
CA THR A 184 -10.48 -4.37 -8.11
C THR A 184 -11.24 -5.69 -8.28
N THR A 185 -12.30 -5.66 -9.08
CA THR A 185 -13.14 -6.84 -9.37
C THR A 185 -12.65 -7.60 -10.60
N LYS A 186 -11.81 -6.95 -11.42
CA LYS A 186 -11.13 -7.54 -12.56
C LYS A 186 -9.69 -7.03 -12.68
N GLY A 187 -8.79 -7.85 -13.20
CA GLY A 187 -7.38 -7.52 -13.48
C GLY A 187 -6.40 -7.69 -12.31
N GLY A 188 -6.91 -7.95 -11.10
CA GLY A 188 -6.11 -8.30 -9.91
C GLY A 188 -5.96 -9.81 -9.65
N GLU A 189 -6.64 -10.67 -10.42
CA GLU A 189 -6.82 -12.09 -10.11
C GLU A 189 -5.52 -12.88 -10.07
N LYS A 190 -4.52 -12.44 -10.86
CA LYS A 190 -3.21 -13.09 -10.93
C LYS A 190 -2.31 -12.79 -9.73
N GLN A 191 -2.72 -11.90 -8.83
CA GLN A 191 -1.92 -11.48 -7.67
C GLN A 191 -0.53 -10.97 -8.06
N THR A 192 -0.48 -10.14 -9.11
CA THR A 192 0.78 -9.58 -9.65
C THR A 192 0.75 -8.06 -9.75
N LEU A 193 -0.27 -7.38 -9.26
CA LEU A 193 -0.23 -5.92 -9.23
C LEU A 193 0.89 -5.47 -8.29
N PRO A 194 1.74 -4.51 -8.71
CA PRO A 194 2.76 -3.98 -7.83
C PRO A 194 2.12 -3.33 -6.59
N THR A 195 2.78 -3.44 -5.44
CA THR A 195 2.26 -2.91 -4.18
C THR A 195 3.22 -1.93 -3.55
N VAL A 196 2.68 -0.98 -2.79
CA VAL A 196 3.49 -0.07 -1.99
C VAL A 196 3.79 -0.69 -0.62
N PRO A 197 5.02 -0.54 -0.11
CA PRO A 197 5.30 -0.81 1.29
C PRO A 197 4.65 0.27 2.16
N LEU A 198 3.81 -0.15 3.11
CA LEU A 198 3.12 0.75 4.04
C LEU A 198 3.93 0.86 5.34
N GLY A 199 4.27 2.08 5.74
CA GLY A 199 4.91 2.40 7.03
C GLY A 199 3.92 2.32 8.19
N THR A 200 4.39 2.59 9.41
CA THR A 200 3.55 2.61 10.62
C THR A 200 3.14 4.03 11.02
N GLU A 201 4.06 4.97 10.89
CA GLU A 201 3.91 6.37 11.28
C GLU A 201 4.95 7.22 10.54
N ILE A 202 4.76 8.53 10.55
CA ILE A 202 5.79 9.51 10.16
C ILE A 202 6.84 9.52 11.26
N ALA A 203 8.12 9.33 10.93
CA ALA A 203 9.17 9.31 11.96
C ALA A 203 9.35 10.71 12.57
N ALA A 204 9.67 10.77 13.87
CA ALA A 204 9.77 12.03 14.61
C ALA A 204 10.78 13.04 14.02
N ASN A 205 11.77 12.57 13.26
CA ASN A 205 12.80 13.38 12.62
C ASN A 205 12.60 13.54 11.11
N THR A 206 11.46 13.14 10.56
CA THR A 206 11.16 13.31 9.12
C THR A 206 10.90 14.78 8.84
N GLU A 207 11.81 15.43 8.11
CA GLU A 207 11.69 16.86 7.78
C GLU A 207 10.80 17.12 6.56
N SER A 208 10.72 16.15 5.65
CA SER A 208 9.96 16.25 4.40
C SER A 208 9.41 14.88 3.99
N LEU A 209 8.35 14.92 3.19
CA LEU A 209 7.74 13.76 2.55
C LEU A 209 7.68 14.02 1.05
N ASP A 210 7.82 12.96 0.26
CA ASP A 210 7.51 13.03 -1.16
C ASP A 210 6.02 12.75 -1.39
N VAL A 211 5.36 13.65 -2.10
CA VAL A 211 3.95 13.55 -2.48
C VAL A 211 3.89 12.92 -3.87
N MET A 212 3.44 11.66 -3.94
CA MET A 212 3.24 10.96 -5.20
C MET A 212 1.81 11.13 -5.72
N SER A 213 1.68 11.82 -6.84
CA SER A 213 0.38 12.23 -7.41
C SER A 213 0.25 11.86 -8.89
N LEU A 214 -1.01 11.73 -9.35
CA LEU A 214 -1.36 11.31 -10.71
C LEU A 214 -2.32 12.30 -11.38
N PRO A 215 -1.82 13.32 -12.09
CA PRO A 215 -2.66 14.32 -12.76
C PRO A 215 -3.37 13.82 -14.01
N ALA A 216 -2.98 12.66 -14.53
CA ALA A 216 -3.61 12.00 -15.66
C ALA A 216 -3.59 10.48 -15.45
N ARG A 217 -4.33 9.74 -16.28
CA ARG A 217 -4.27 8.27 -16.29
C ARG A 217 -2.82 7.84 -16.52
N PRO A 218 -2.22 7.03 -15.62
CA PRO A 218 -0.81 6.73 -15.68
C PRO A 218 -0.45 5.87 -16.90
N SER A 219 0.71 6.15 -17.48
CA SER A 219 1.30 5.39 -18.59
C SER A 219 2.80 5.66 -18.65
N ALA A 220 3.54 4.97 -19.52
CA ALA A 220 4.97 5.26 -19.73
C ALA A 220 5.25 6.74 -20.11
N THR A 221 4.29 7.42 -20.76
CA THR A 221 4.42 8.84 -21.14
C THR A 221 3.80 9.80 -20.12
N ALA A 222 3.07 9.28 -19.14
CA ALA A 222 2.47 10.02 -18.04
C ALA A 222 2.77 9.31 -16.70
N PRO A 223 4.03 9.29 -16.24
CA PRO A 223 4.40 8.67 -14.96
C PRO A 223 3.81 9.44 -13.76
N PRO A 224 3.75 8.81 -12.57
CA PRO A 224 3.48 9.52 -11.32
C PRO A 224 4.42 10.71 -11.13
N LYS A 225 3.88 11.84 -10.65
CA LYS A 225 4.68 13.01 -10.27
C LYS A 225 5.05 12.92 -8.80
N LEU A 226 6.28 13.33 -8.49
CA LEU A 226 6.82 13.37 -7.13
C LEU A 226 7.14 14.81 -6.76
N ASP A 227 6.55 15.26 -5.67
CA ASP A 227 6.69 16.61 -5.14
C ASP A 227 7.12 16.56 -3.68
N THR A 228 8.34 17.00 -3.35
CA THR A 228 8.79 17.05 -1.95
C THR A 228 8.09 18.18 -1.18
N ALA A 229 7.50 17.89 -0.03
CA ALA A 229 6.84 18.84 0.85
C ALA A 229 7.38 18.75 2.28
N HIS A 230 7.68 19.90 2.88
CA HIS A 230 8.29 19.98 4.21
C HIS A 230 7.24 20.03 5.33
N LEU A 231 7.53 19.30 6.40
CA LEU A 231 6.71 19.25 7.62
C LEU A 231 7.09 20.37 8.59
N ASP A 232 6.14 20.77 9.44
CA ASP A 232 6.34 21.76 10.50
C ASP A 232 5.49 21.45 11.75
N PRO A 233 6.10 21.02 12.87
CA PRO A 233 7.51 20.64 13.00
C PRO A 233 7.84 19.33 12.25
N PRO A 234 9.11 18.91 12.14
CA PRO A 234 9.48 17.58 11.66
C PRO A 234 8.72 16.47 12.38
N GLY A 235 8.36 15.42 11.65
CA GLY A 235 7.58 14.28 12.15
C GLY A 235 6.11 14.56 12.45
N SER A 236 5.64 15.80 12.25
CA SER A 236 4.24 16.16 12.44
C SER A 236 3.36 15.74 11.25
N ARG A 237 2.05 15.99 11.39
CA ARG A 237 1.06 15.84 10.31
C ARG A 237 0.70 17.17 9.64
N THR A 238 1.54 18.18 9.83
CA THR A 238 1.30 19.53 9.35
C THR A 238 2.43 19.94 8.41
N PHE A 239 2.07 20.45 7.25
CA PHE A 239 3.04 21.02 6.32
C PHE A 239 3.38 22.46 6.71
N LYS A 240 4.59 22.90 6.36
CA LYS A 240 4.96 24.32 6.43
C LYS A 240 3.93 25.16 5.66
N SER A 241 3.62 26.35 6.19
CA SER A 241 2.68 27.27 5.53
C SER A 241 3.11 27.65 4.11
N THR A 242 4.42 27.69 3.85
CA THR A 242 5.01 27.96 2.53
C THR A 242 4.77 26.85 1.49
N GLU A 243 4.41 25.64 1.92
CA GLU A 243 4.11 24.51 1.03
C GLU A 243 2.64 24.49 0.57
N ARG A 244 1.76 25.29 1.20
CA ARG A 244 0.31 25.20 0.97
C ARG A 244 -0.08 25.44 -0.48
N GLU A 245 0.40 26.52 -1.10
CA GLU A 245 0.06 26.83 -2.49
C GLU A 245 0.51 25.71 -3.46
N LYS A 246 1.68 25.12 -3.19
CA LYS A 246 2.18 23.97 -3.96
C LYS A 246 1.26 22.76 -3.78
N LEU A 247 0.89 22.41 -2.55
CA LEU A 247 0.03 21.27 -2.24
C LEU A 247 -1.39 21.46 -2.77
N ASP A 248 -1.93 22.67 -2.70
CA ASP A 248 -3.22 23.03 -3.29
C ASP A 248 -3.16 22.88 -4.82
N GLY A 249 -2.03 23.24 -5.43
CA GLY A 249 -1.73 22.96 -6.84
C GLY A 249 -1.69 21.46 -7.17
N VAL A 250 -1.10 20.63 -6.31
CA VAL A 250 -1.12 19.17 -6.46
C VAL A 250 -2.54 18.65 -6.37
N LEU A 251 -3.30 19.03 -5.34
CA LEU A 251 -4.69 18.60 -5.14
C LEU A 251 -5.61 19.05 -6.28
N LYS A 252 -5.42 20.25 -6.80
CA LYS A 252 -6.18 20.76 -7.95
C LYS A 252 -5.90 19.97 -9.23
N ASN A 253 -4.67 19.52 -9.45
CA ASN A 253 -4.26 18.89 -10.71
C ASN A 253 -4.40 17.36 -10.69
N ALA A 254 -4.16 16.72 -9.54
CA ALA A 254 -4.12 15.27 -9.39
C ALA A 254 -5.22 14.70 -8.47
N GLY A 255 -6.01 15.59 -7.89
CA GLY A 255 -7.01 15.23 -6.90
C GLY A 255 -6.40 14.77 -5.58
N PRO A 256 -7.27 14.48 -4.60
CA PRO A 256 -6.91 13.91 -3.30
C PRO A 256 -6.47 12.45 -3.42
N GLY A 257 -5.91 11.91 -2.33
CA GLY A 257 -5.45 10.52 -2.24
C GLY A 257 -4.01 10.28 -2.70
N SER A 258 -3.23 11.35 -2.94
CA SER A 258 -1.80 11.22 -3.25
C SER A 258 -1.05 10.52 -2.12
N ALA A 259 -0.13 9.61 -2.44
CA ALA A 259 0.63 8.89 -1.43
C ALA A 259 1.70 9.82 -0.82
N LEU A 260 1.88 9.76 0.49
CA LEU A 260 2.96 10.47 1.19
C LEU A 260 4.06 9.47 1.53
N ILE A 261 5.26 9.69 1.00
CA ILE A 261 6.39 8.77 1.07
C ILE A 261 7.46 9.34 2.00
N ASP A 262 7.92 8.52 2.94
CA ASP A 262 9.15 8.76 3.70
C ASP A 262 10.34 8.28 2.85
N ASP A 263 11.04 9.22 2.21
CA ASP A 263 12.22 8.94 1.36
C ASP A 263 13.32 8.19 2.13
N GLY A 264 13.44 8.39 3.45
CA GLY A 264 14.42 7.68 4.26
C GLY A 264 14.18 6.16 4.34
N LYS A 265 12.92 5.73 4.19
CA LYS A 265 12.49 4.33 4.30
C LYS A 265 11.93 3.74 3.00
N SER A 266 11.61 4.60 2.03
CA SER A 266 10.86 4.25 0.82
C SER A 266 9.52 3.59 1.14
N GLU A 267 8.80 4.11 2.13
CA GLU A 267 7.50 3.60 2.59
C GLU A 267 6.42 4.69 2.54
N VAL A 268 5.20 4.29 2.22
CA VAL A 268 4.04 5.18 2.31
C VAL A 268 3.65 5.34 3.78
N VAL A 269 3.68 6.57 4.28
CA VAL A 269 3.38 6.92 5.68
C VAL A 269 2.06 7.66 5.84
N GLY A 270 1.37 7.96 4.75
CA GLY A 270 0.06 8.58 4.76
C GLY A 270 -0.50 8.84 3.36
N LEU A 271 -1.62 9.55 3.32
CA LEU A 271 -2.21 10.11 2.11
C LEU A 271 -2.50 11.60 2.29
N LEU A 272 -2.36 12.36 1.20
CA LEU A 272 -2.75 13.76 1.11
C LEU A 272 -4.22 13.85 0.70
N ALA A 273 -5.02 14.62 1.42
CA ALA A 273 -6.40 14.94 1.04
C ALA A 273 -6.70 16.43 1.24
N GLY A 274 -7.83 16.88 0.72
CA GLY A 274 -8.21 18.30 0.68
C GLY A 274 -8.58 18.75 -0.73
N GLY A 275 -8.52 20.05 -0.97
CA GLY A 275 -8.90 20.68 -2.24
C GLY A 275 -10.34 21.18 -2.24
N ASP A 276 -10.65 22.07 -3.18
CA ASP A 276 -11.90 22.84 -3.21
C ASP A 276 -12.16 23.54 -1.86
N ASP A 277 -13.23 23.15 -1.17
CA ASP A 277 -13.64 23.69 0.14
C ASP A 277 -13.13 22.85 1.33
N VAL A 278 -12.29 21.83 1.07
CA VAL A 278 -11.73 20.93 2.10
C VAL A 278 -10.28 21.30 2.39
N ALA A 279 -9.98 21.56 3.66
CA ALA A 279 -8.63 21.89 4.10
C ALA A 279 -7.63 20.77 3.77
N THR A 280 -6.49 21.17 3.20
CA THR A 280 -5.35 20.28 2.93
C THR A 280 -4.85 19.64 4.22
N THR A 281 -4.83 18.31 4.27
CA THR A 281 -4.52 17.52 5.47
C THR A 281 -3.80 16.22 5.14
N ILE A 282 -3.13 15.67 6.15
CA ILE A 282 -2.48 14.36 6.12
C ILE A 282 -3.33 13.35 6.89
N THR A 283 -3.70 12.28 6.21
CA THR A 283 -4.27 11.08 6.82
C THR A 283 -3.16 10.06 7.01
N GLY A 284 -2.89 9.66 8.25
CA GLY A 284 -1.72 8.86 8.62
C GLY A 284 -1.82 7.37 8.25
N ALA A 285 -0.68 6.68 8.23
CA ALA A 285 -0.61 5.24 7.98
C ALA A 285 -1.38 4.37 9.01
N ASP A 286 -1.50 4.84 10.25
CA ASP A 286 -2.33 4.25 11.31
C ASP A 286 -3.83 4.26 10.96
N GLU A 287 -4.34 5.37 10.42
CA GLU A 287 -5.73 5.49 9.96
C GLU A 287 -5.96 4.60 8.74
N ILE A 288 -5.01 4.56 7.81
CA ILE A 288 -5.05 3.66 6.64
C ILE A 288 -5.10 2.20 7.09
N ARG A 289 -4.24 1.79 8.04
CA ARG A 289 -4.24 0.44 8.59
C ARG A 289 -5.56 0.11 9.29
N THR A 290 -6.12 1.06 10.03
CA THR A 290 -7.41 0.90 10.70
C THR A 290 -8.52 0.65 9.68
N ALA A 291 -8.56 1.41 8.58
CA ALA A 291 -9.52 1.22 7.49
C ALA A 291 -9.32 -0.13 6.78
N LEU A 292 -8.08 -0.56 6.55
CA LEU A 292 -7.78 -1.87 5.96
C LEU A 292 -8.23 -3.02 6.87
N VAL A 293 -7.98 -2.93 8.17
CA VAL A 293 -8.45 -3.94 9.15
C VAL A 293 -9.97 -3.98 9.20
N ALA A 294 -10.64 -2.83 9.19
CA ALA A 294 -12.11 -2.76 9.12
C ALA A 294 -12.67 -3.43 7.85
N ALA A 295 -11.93 -3.37 6.74
CA ALA A 295 -12.24 -4.07 5.49
C ALA A 295 -11.81 -5.55 5.48
N GLY A 296 -11.22 -6.08 6.56
CA GLY A 296 -10.70 -7.45 6.62
C GLY A 296 -9.44 -7.69 5.79
N ILE A 297 -8.68 -6.64 5.46
CA ILE A 297 -7.50 -6.70 4.60
C ILE A 297 -6.21 -6.56 5.41
N THR A 298 -5.23 -7.41 5.12
CA THR A 298 -3.85 -7.25 5.57
C THR A 298 -2.97 -6.81 4.38
N PRO A 299 -2.35 -5.61 4.42
CA PRO A 299 -1.41 -5.19 3.39
C PRO A 299 -0.25 -6.20 3.26
N ARG A 300 0.11 -6.55 2.03
CA ARG A 300 1.18 -7.52 1.75
C ARG A 300 1.81 -7.28 0.39
N ARG A 301 3.07 -7.69 0.26
CA ARG A 301 3.81 -7.64 -0.99
C ARG A 301 3.58 -8.87 -1.85
N GLY A 302 3.60 -8.69 -3.16
CA GLY A 302 3.57 -9.77 -4.14
C GLY A 302 4.97 -10.27 -4.52
N PRO A 303 5.06 -11.41 -5.25
CA PRO A 303 6.32 -11.90 -5.78
C PRO A 303 7.04 -10.89 -6.69
N VAL A 304 6.27 -10.11 -7.46
CA VAL A 304 6.78 -9.05 -8.35
C VAL A 304 7.59 -8.03 -7.54
N ASP A 305 7.05 -7.56 -6.42
CA ASP A 305 7.70 -6.52 -5.60
C ASP A 305 9.03 -7.00 -5.01
N VAL A 306 9.12 -8.28 -4.64
CA VAL A 306 10.35 -8.86 -4.06
C VAL A 306 11.46 -8.94 -5.11
N VAL A 307 11.14 -9.43 -6.31
CA VAL A 307 12.12 -9.51 -7.41
C VAL A 307 12.52 -8.10 -7.87
N PHE A 308 11.57 -7.16 -7.91
CA PHE A 308 11.84 -5.79 -8.34
C PHE A 308 12.74 -5.04 -7.35
N GLU A 309 12.53 -5.18 -6.05
CA GLU A 309 13.43 -4.59 -5.04
C GLU A 309 14.89 -5.10 -5.18
N ASN A 310 15.06 -6.40 -5.45
CA ASN A 310 16.39 -6.96 -5.72
C ASN A 310 17.02 -6.35 -6.99
N ALA A 311 16.21 -6.08 -8.02
CA ALA A 311 16.67 -5.43 -9.23
C ALA A 311 17.10 -3.97 -8.98
N LEU A 312 16.34 -3.23 -8.17
CA LEU A 312 16.65 -1.83 -7.81
C LEU A 312 18.02 -1.68 -7.15
N ALA A 313 18.41 -2.63 -6.30
CA ALA A 313 19.73 -2.62 -5.68
C ALA A 313 20.87 -2.66 -6.73
N SER A 314 20.74 -3.48 -7.77
CA SER A 314 21.75 -3.54 -8.84
C SER A 314 21.69 -2.29 -9.72
N TYR A 315 20.49 -1.84 -10.06
CA TYR A 315 20.25 -0.68 -10.92
C TYR A 315 20.83 0.61 -10.31
N HIS A 316 20.48 0.94 -9.07
CA HIS A 316 20.93 2.17 -8.42
C HIS A 316 22.44 2.17 -8.10
N ASN A 317 23.04 1.00 -7.92
CA ASN A 317 24.49 0.85 -7.79
C ASN A 317 25.23 0.89 -9.15
N LYS A 318 24.52 1.20 -10.24
CA LYS A 318 25.06 1.24 -11.61
C LYS A 318 25.66 -0.10 -12.06
N LEU A 319 25.22 -1.21 -11.49
CA LEU A 319 25.60 -2.57 -11.90
C LEU A 319 24.68 -3.04 -13.03
N TYR A 320 24.69 -2.32 -14.15
CA TYR A 320 23.67 -2.47 -15.19
C TYR A 320 23.66 -3.87 -15.82
N SER A 321 24.83 -4.47 -16.09
CA SER A 321 24.92 -5.85 -16.59
C SER A 321 24.28 -6.86 -15.62
N SER A 322 24.42 -6.65 -14.31
CA SER A 322 23.81 -7.50 -13.28
C SER A 322 22.31 -7.23 -13.11
N ALA A 323 21.85 -6.00 -13.34
CA ALA A 323 20.44 -5.62 -13.24
C ALA A 323 19.58 -6.24 -14.35
N VAL A 324 20.10 -6.35 -15.59
CA VAL A 324 19.38 -6.86 -16.76
C VAL A 324 18.64 -8.20 -16.52
N PRO A 325 19.29 -9.28 -16.06
CA PRO A 325 18.61 -10.56 -15.86
C PRO A 325 17.53 -10.51 -14.76
N VAL A 326 17.72 -9.74 -13.70
CA VAL A 326 16.75 -9.61 -12.61
C VAL A 326 15.54 -8.79 -13.05
N LEU A 327 15.75 -7.70 -13.79
CA LEU A 327 14.66 -6.91 -14.39
C LEU A 327 13.86 -7.75 -15.40
N GLN A 328 14.53 -8.60 -16.19
CA GLN A 328 13.83 -9.54 -17.07
C GLN A 328 12.97 -10.54 -16.28
N GLN A 329 13.42 -10.97 -15.09
CA GLN A 329 12.62 -11.81 -14.20
C GLN A 329 11.38 -11.08 -13.66
N VAL A 330 11.48 -9.78 -13.32
CA VAL A 330 10.32 -8.96 -12.97
C VAL A 330 9.30 -8.96 -14.11
N LEU A 331 9.77 -8.74 -15.34
CA LEU A 331 8.90 -8.72 -16.52
C LEU A 331 8.34 -10.09 -16.89
N ASN A 332 8.99 -11.18 -16.50
CA ASN A 332 8.40 -12.52 -16.64
C ASN A 332 7.21 -12.71 -15.70
N LEU A 333 7.23 -12.08 -14.52
CA LEU A 333 6.10 -12.11 -13.57
C LEU A 333 5.01 -11.09 -13.92
N ARG A 334 5.42 -9.92 -14.42
CA ARG A 334 4.53 -8.81 -14.80
C ARG A 334 5.07 -8.10 -16.06
N PRO A 335 4.70 -8.56 -17.27
CA PRO A 335 5.26 -8.05 -18.53
C PRO A 335 5.03 -6.55 -18.78
N ASP A 336 3.97 -6.01 -18.18
CA ASP A 336 3.49 -4.63 -18.27
C ASP A 336 3.96 -3.74 -17.11
N HIS A 337 5.00 -4.16 -16.37
CA HIS A 337 5.55 -3.38 -15.25
C HIS A 337 6.34 -2.17 -15.75
N ALA A 338 5.71 -0.99 -15.79
CA ALA A 338 6.24 0.24 -16.39
C ALA A 338 7.65 0.61 -15.93
N VAL A 339 7.91 0.64 -14.61
CA VAL A 339 9.24 1.03 -14.08
C VAL A 339 10.32 0.01 -14.42
N ALA A 340 10.02 -1.29 -14.39
CA ALA A 340 10.98 -2.33 -14.74
C ALA A 340 11.31 -2.32 -16.24
N LEU A 341 10.33 -1.99 -17.11
CA LEU A 341 10.56 -1.79 -18.54
C LEU A 341 11.54 -0.62 -18.79
N ASP A 342 11.35 0.51 -18.10
CA ASP A 342 12.25 1.67 -18.18
C ASP A 342 13.67 1.33 -17.70
N HIS A 343 13.78 0.76 -16.50
CA HIS A 343 15.06 0.39 -15.91
C HIS A 343 15.78 -0.67 -16.75
N LEU A 344 15.06 -1.60 -17.39
CA LEU A 344 15.65 -2.61 -18.26
C LEU A 344 16.22 -1.97 -19.53
N ARG A 345 15.49 -1.03 -20.14
CA ARG A 345 15.97 -0.28 -21.31
C ARG A 345 17.24 0.49 -20.97
N VAL A 346 17.27 1.22 -19.85
CA VAL A 346 18.46 1.94 -19.40
C VAL A 346 19.62 0.98 -19.09
N SER A 347 19.34 -0.12 -18.38
CA SER A 347 20.36 -1.11 -18.04
C SER A 347 20.97 -1.76 -19.27
N ARG A 348 20.16 -2.12 -20.28
CA ARG A 348 20.67 -2.67 -21.55
C ARG A 348 21.54 -1.67 -22.31
N ALA A 349 21.16 -0.40 -22.33
CA ALA A 349 21.93 0.65 -23.01
C ALA A 349 23.29 0.92 -22.33
N LYS A 350 23.37 0.73 -21.01
CA LYS A 350 24.56 1.01 -20.21
C LYS A 350 25.38 -0.23 -19.85
N ALA A 351 24.85 -1.44 -20.03
CA ALA A 351 25.55 -2.68 -19.74
C ALA A 351 26.87 -2.76 -20.51
N GLY A 352 27.98 -3.01 -19.81
CA GLY A 352 29.30 -3.10 -20.42
C GLY A 352 29.94 -1.77 -20.83
N THR A 353 29.26 -0.62 -20.65
CA THR A 353 29.84 0.70 -20.87
C THR A 353 30.67 1.14 -19.66
N ALA A 354 31.35 2.30 -19.74
CA ALA A 354 32.08 2.88 -18.62
C ALA A 354 31.19 3.31 -17.43
N GLU A 355 29.89 3.45 -17.68
CA GLU A 355 28.88 3.77 -16.67
C GLU A 355 28.48 2.54 -15.86
N ASP A 356 28.69 1.33 -16.39
CA ASP A 356 28.48 0.08 -15.67
C ASP A 356 29.63 -0.17 -14.69
N ALA A 357 29.35 -0.02 -13.40
CA ALA A 357 30.33 -0.24 -12.36
C ALA A 357 30.82 -1.70 -12.31
N GLY A 358 30.04 -2.65 -12.83
CA GLY A 358 30.40 -4.08 -12.89
C GLY A 358 31.36 -4.42 -14.03
N SER A 359 31.47 -3.57 -15.06
CA SER A 359 32.34 -3.80 -16.22
C SER A 359 33.77 -3.27 -16.00
N ARG A 360 33.99 -2.47 -14.95
CA ARG A 360 35.30 -1.91 -14.64
C ARG A 360 36.27 -3.05 -14.32
N PRO A 361 37.39 -3.18 -15.06
CA PRO A 361 38.43 -4.13 -14.69
C PRO A 361 38.80 -3.86 -13.24
N ARG A 362 38.64 -4.87 -12.36
CA ARG A 362 39.25 -4.78 -11.04
C ARG A 362 40.72 -4.47 -11.28
N PRO A 363 41.29 -3.40 -10.72
CA PRO A 363 42.71 -3.15 -10.86
C PRO A 363 43.40 -4.43 -10.40
N SER A 364 44.06 -5.12 -11.35
CA SER A 364 44.89 -6.27 -11.03
C SER A 364 45.76 -5.83 -9.87
N PRO A 365 45.82 -6.60 -8.76
CA PRO A 365 46.58 -6.19 -7.60
C PRO A 365 47.98 -5.84 -8.10
N VAL A 366 48.32 -4.54 -8.05
CA VAL A 366 49.64 -4.07 -8.44
C VAL A 366 50.58 -4.90 -7.60
N ALA A 367 51.36 -5.76 -8.26
CA ALA A 367 52.23 -6.71 -7.58
C ALA A 367 52.95 -5.95 -6.49
N ALA A 368 52.57 -6.19 -5.23
CA ALA A 368 53.18 -5.51 -4.11
C ALA A 368 54.68 -5.80 -4.27
N LYS A 369 55.48 -4.77 -4.54
CA LYS A 369 56.94 -4.89 -4.52
C LYS A 369 57.24 -5.62 -3.22
N LYS A 370 57.80 -6.83 -3.31
CA LYS A 370 58.22 -7.63 -2.16
C LYS A 370 59.03 -6.71 -1.25
N ALA A 371 58.37 -6.14 -0.24
CA ALA A 371 59.06 -5.49 0.85
C ALA A 371 59.79 -6.63 1.54
N SER A 372 61.12 -6.59 1.48
CA SER A 372 62.00 -7.52 2.15
C SER A 372 61.50 -7.72 3.57
N SER A 373 61.13 -8.97 3.89
CA SER A 373 60.72 -9.38 5.22
C SER A 373 61.69 -8.80 6.25
N PRO A 374 61.23 -7.95 7.20
CA PRO A 374 62.04 -7.68 8.36
C PRO A 374 62.24 -9.00 9.12
N PRO A 375 63.42 -9.21 9.74
CA PRO A 375 63.78 -10.48 10.35
C PRO A 375 62.75 -10.90 11.42
N ALA A 376 62.34 -12.17 11.37
CA ALA A 376 61.28 -12.80 12.17
C ALA A 376 61.51 -12.79 13.70
N LEU A 377 62.55 -12.12 14.19
CA LEU A 377 62.97 -12.14 15.58
C LEU A 377 62.20 -11.12 16.46
N VAL A 378 61.49 -10.15 15.87
CA VAL A 378 60.78 -9.09 16.63
C VAL A 378 59.39 -9.55 17.13
N PHE A 379 58.75 -10.54 16.50
CA PHE A 379 57.40 -10.97 16.88
C PHE A 379 57.35 -11.95 18.07
N VAL A 380 58.46 -12.58 18.45
CA VAL A 380 58.50 -13.54 19.57
C VAL A 380 58.46 -12.82 20.92
N ILE A 381 58.98 -11.59 21.02
CA ILE A 381 59.03 -10.83 22.28
C ILE A 381 57.70 -10.08 22.54
N GLY A 382 57.04 -9.58 21.50
CA GLY A 382 55.77 -8.86 21.62
C GLY A 382 54.59 -9.74 22.06
N GLY A 383 54.55 -11.00 21.62
CA GLY A 383 53.47 -11.93 21.95
C GLY A 383 53.43 -12.33 23.43
N VAL A 384 54.60 -12.46 24.08
CA VAL A 384 54.68 -12.86 25.50
C VAL A 384 54.17 -11.76 26.43
N VAL A 385 54.42 -10.49 26.10
CA VAL A 385 53.98 -9.35 26.92
C VAL A 385 52.46 -9.19 26.90
N VAL A 386 51.82 -9.36 25.74
CA VAL A 386 50.36 -9.23 25.61
C VAL A 386 49.64 -10.39 26.31
N VAL A 387 50.16 -11.62 26.21
CA VAL A 387 49.59 -12.78 26.92
C VAL A 387 49.75 -12.63 28.43
N ALA A 388 50.90 -12.16 28.92
CA ALA A 388 51.10 -11.91 30.35
C ALA A 388 50.16 -10.82 30.90
N LEU A 389 49.92 -9.74 30.13
CA LEU A 389 48.97 -8.69 30.49
C LEU A 389 47.52 -9.18 30.53
N LEU A 390 47.12 -10.04 29.59
CA LEU A 390 45.77 -10.63 29.59
C LEU A 390 45.55 -11.58 30.78
N VAL A 391 46.55 -12.37 31.16
CA VAL A 391 46.47 -13.26 32.33
C VAL A 391 46.44 -12.46 33.65
N ALA A 392 47.23 -11.39 33.76
CA ALA A 392 47.26 -10.54 34.95
C ALA A 392 45.93 -9.80 35.21
N VAL A 393 45.14 -9.52 34.18
CA VAL A 393 43.83 -8.85 34.31
C VAL A 393 42.69 -9.87 34.52
N ALA A 394 42.74 -11.03 33.86
CA ALA A 394 41.66 -12.02 33.92
C ALA A 394 41.57 -12.74 35.28
N VAL A 395 42.72 -13.05 35.92
CA VAL A 395 42.77 -13.78 37.19
C VAL A 395 42.10 -13.04 38.36
N PRO A 396 42.35 -11.73 38.61
CA PRO A 396 41.67 -11.02 39.69
C PRO A 396 40.17 -10.80 39.42
N LEU A 397 39.74 -10.66 38.16
CA LEU A 397 38.32 -10.52 37.80
C LEU A 397 37.52 -11.81 38.06
N LEU A 398 38.10 -12.98 37.80
CA LEU A 398 37.47 -14.27 38.09
C LEU A 398 37.46 -14.60 39.59
N LEU A 399 38.48 -14.18 40.34
CA LEU A 399 38.50 -14.34 41.80
C LEU A 399 37.52 -13.40 42.51
N ARG A 400 37.24 -12.22 41.96
CA ARG A 400 36.24 -11.29 42.53
C ARG A 400 34.81 -11.79 42.36
N ARG A 401 34.53 -12.61 41.33
CA ARG A 401 33.21 -13.18 41.05
C ARG A 401 32.81 -14.33 41.97
N ARG A 402 33.76 -14.88 42.75
CA ARG A 402 33.52 -16.01 43.67
C ARG A 402 33.06 -15.62 45.08
N ARG A 403 32.95 -14.32 45.41
CA ARG A 403 32.55 -13.85 46.76
C ARG A 403 31.11 -13.37 46.91
N THR A 404 30.30 -13.41 45.85
CA THR A 404 28.89 -13.02 45.90
C THR A 404 28.05 -14.12 45.29
N GLY A 405 27.47 -14.98 46.14
CA GLY A 405 26.53 -16.00 45.70
C GLY A 405 26.45 -17.20 46.63
N GLN A 406 26.01 -16.98 47.86
CA GLN A 406 25.43 -18.03 48.71
C GLN A 406 24.17 -17.44 49.33
N ASP A 407 23.02 -17.79 48.76
CA ASP A 407 21.80 -18.08 49.53
C ASP A 407 20.87 -18.96 48.69
N ALA A 408 20.31 -19.93 49.40
CA ALA A 408 19.66 -21.13 48.90
C ALA A 408 18.15 -20.94 48.65
N SER A 409 17.57 -21.78 47.80
CA SER A 409 16.37 -22.56 48.16
C SER A 409 16.09 -23.70 47.19
N ALA A 410 15.71 -24.83 47.80
CA ALA A 410 15.30 -26.10 47.23
C ALA A 410 13.92 -26.01 46.55
N GLY A 411 13.70 -26.77 45.47
CA GLY A 411 12.84 -27.96 45.54
C GLY A 411 12.16 -28.25 44.19
N PRO A 412 11.62 -29.45 43.98
CA PRO A 412 11.74 -30.22 42.73
C PRO A 412 10.48 -30.18 41.84
N ASP A 413 10.65 -30.49 40.55
CA ASP A 413 9.82 -31.49 39.84
C ASP A 413 10.34 -31.73 38.42
N SER A 414 10.67 -32.99 38.16
CA SER A 414 11.17 -33.52 36.90
C SER A 414 10.01 -34.10 36.08
N VAL A 415 9.79 -33.59 34.88
CA VAL A 415 8.95 -34.23 33.84
C VAL A 415 9.87 -34.66 32.69
N PRO A 416 9.79 -35.92 32.21
CA PRO A 416 10.69 -36.42 31.17
C PRO A 416 10.35 -35.85 29.78
N PRO A 417 11.34 -35.69 28.88
CA PRO A 417 11.06 -35.36 27.49
C PRO A 417 10.53 -36.58 26.72
N VAL A 418 9.41 -36.38 26.05
CA VAL A 418 8.82 -37.30 25.07
C VAL A 418 9.69 -37.31 23.81
N SER A 419 10.32 -38.45 23.54
CA SER A 419 11.01 -38.75 22.28
C SER A 419 9.99 -39.07 21.19
N TRP A 420 10.03 -38.35 20.06
CA TRP A 420 9.33 -38.74 18.83
C TRP A 420 10.29 -39.49 17.88
N PRO A 421 9.86 -40.60 17.28
CA PRO A 421 10.72 -41.43 16.43
C PRO A 421 10.84 -40.90 14.99
N PRO A 422 11.91 -41.26 14.26
CA PRO A 422 12.04 -41.05 12.83
C PRO A 422 11.49 -42.23 12.02
N ASN A 423 11.15 -41.94 10.76
CA ASN A 423 10.93 -42.83 9.61
C ASN A 423 9.48 -43.25 9.32
N GLY A 424 9.05 -43.02 8.07
CA GLY A 424 7.77 -43.47 7.57
C GLY A 424 7.44 -43.10 6.12
N VAL A 425 8.22 -43.63 5.17
CA VAL A 425 7.74 -44.18 3.88
C VAL A 425 7.16 -43.23 2.80
N THR A 426 7.95 -43.12 1.75
CA THR A 426 7.62 -42.92 0.33
C THR A 426 6.37 -43.71 -0.11
N GLN A 427 5.36 -43.04 -0.68
CA GLN A 427 4.43 -43.70 -1.60
C GLN A 427 4.38 -42.95 -2.94
N VAL A 428 4.89 -43.68 -3.93
CA VAL A 428 4.76 -43.49 -5.36
C VAL A 428 3.34 -43.91 -5.75
N PHE A 429 2.61 -43.07 -6.48
CA PHE A 429 1.43 -43.50 -7.22
C PHE A 429 1.81 -43.61 -8.70
N GLU A 430 2.04 -44.86 -9.14
CA GLU A 430 2.08 -45.26 -10.53
C GLU A 430 0.69 -45.76 -10.96
N THR A 431 0.15 -45.06 -11.97
CA THR A 431 -0.48 -45.58 -13.20
C THR A 431 -1.32 -46.86 -13.19
N ALA A 432 -2.60 -46.68 -13.52
CA ALA A 432 -3.33 -47.53 -14.47
C ALA A 432 -3.88 -46.57 -15.55
N GLY A 433 -3.69 -46.74 -16.86
CA GLY A 433 -3.66 -47.98 -17.62
C GLY A 433 -4.94 -48.03 -18.47
N GLY A 434 -5.01 -47.24 -19.54
CA GLY A 434 -6.15 -47.16 -20.45
C GLY A 434 -5.71 -46.80 -21.87
N THR A 435 -5.44 -47.82 -22.66
CA THR A 435 -5.09 -47.79 -24.09
C THR A 435 -6.30 -47.50 -24.98
N ALA A 436 -6.21 -46.53 -25.89
CA ALA A 436 -6.82 -46.58 -27.22
C ALA A 436 -6.18 -45.56 -28.18
N ARG A 437 -6.06 -45.99 -29.44
CA ARG A 437 -5.24 -45.50 -30.57
C ARG A 437 -5.71 -44.18 -31.24
N PRO A 438 -4.89 -43.62 -32.17
CA PRO A 438 -5.11 -42.34 -32.84
C PRO A 438 -5.68 -42.46 -34.27
N ALA A 439 -6.30 -41.37 -34.74
CA ALA A 439 -6.47 -40.98 -36.15
C ALA A 439 -6.70 -39.45 -36.14
N GLU A 440 -5.85 -38.58 -36.68
CA GLU A 440 -5.45 -38.34 -38.08
C GLU A 440 -6.50 -37.57 -38.90
N THR A 441 -6.10 -36.37 -39.37
CA THR A 441 -6.63 -35.54 -40.50
C THR A 441 -8.07 -34.98 -40.37
N SER A 442 -8.48 -33.82 -40.88
CA SER A 442 -7.94 -32.83 -41.83
C SER A 442 -8.88 -31.60 -41.90
N HIS A 443 -8.28 -30.42 -42.07
CA HIS A 443 -8.69 -29.29 -42.93
C HIS A 443 -9.95 -28.41 -42.68
N PRO A 444 -9.91 -27.14 -43.16
CA PRO A 444 -10.82 -26.04 -42.81
C PRO A 444 -11.89 -25.78 -43.88
N GLY A 445 -12.98 -25.07 -43.52
CA GLY A 445 -14.05 -24.72 -44.45
C GLY A 445 -14.91 -23.53 -44.01
N SER A 446 -14.83 -22.47 -44.80
CA SER A 446 -15.66 -21.27 -44.98
C SER A 446 -17.20 -21.40 -44.89
N TRP A 447 -17.84 -20.36 -44.29
CA TRP A 447 -19.04 -19.54 -44.68
C TRP A 447 -19.99 -20.01 -45.82
N PRO A 448 -21.29 -19.57 -45.95
CA PRO A 448 -21.89 -18.29 -45.45
C PRO A 448 -23.42 -18.28 -45.05
N ALA A 449 -23.87 -17.08 -44.63
CA ALA A 449 -25.14 -16.36 -44.89
C ALA A 449 -26.52 -16.77 -44.29
N ALA A 450 -27.04 -15.84 -43.47
CA ALA A 450 -28.36 -15.18 -43.48
C ALA A 450 -29.68 -16.00 -43.45
N ALA A 451 -30.46 -15.83 -42.38
CA ALA A 451 -31.92 -15.78 -42.41
C ALA A 451 -32.49 -14.89 -41.27
N ARG A 452 -33.67 -14.33 -41.55
CA ARG A 452 -34.37 -13.17 -40.96
C ARG A 452 -35.15 -13.48 -39.66
N PRO A 453 -35.76 -12.46 -39.01
CA PRO A 453 -36.23 -12.52 -37.61
C PRO A 453 -37.66 -13.05 -37.48
N GLU A 454 -37.91 -13.82 -36.42
CA GLU A 454 -39.26 -14.16 -35.98
C GLU A 454 -39.74 -13.21 -34.87
N THR A 455 -40.83 -12.55 -35.20
CA THR A 455 -41.77 -11.82 -34.36
C THR A 455 -42.35 -12.76 -33.30
N SER A 456 -42.25 -12.41 -32.02
CA SER A 456 -43.05 -13.03 -30.96
C SER A 456 -43.79 -11.96 -30.16
N THR A 457 -45.12 -12.02 -30.31
CA THR A 457 -46.16 -11.32 -29.56
C THR A 457 -46.28 -11.92 -28.14
N PRO A 458 -46.69 -11.15 -27.12
CA PRO A 458 -46.68 -11.58 -25.72
C PRO A 458 -47.97 -12.31 -25.32
N PRO A 459 -47.94 -13.26 -24.36
CA PRO A 459 -49.14 -13.76 -23.73
C PRO A 459 -49.53 -12.91 -22.51
N GLU A 460 -50.67 -12.26 -22.63
CA GLU A 460 -51.51 -11.76 -21.55
C GLU A 460 -52.36 -12.93 -21.02
N ALA A 461 -52.22 -13.28 -19.74
CA ALA A 461 -53.16 -14.15 -19.04
C ALA A 461 -53.14 -13.82 -17.55
N GLY A 462 -54.31 -13.40 -17.07
CA GLY A 462 -54.52 -12.86 -15.74
C GLY A 462 -54.32 -13.86 -14.62
N ARG A 463 -53.90 -13.34 -13.47
CA ARG A 463 -53.96 -14.04 -12.20
C ARG A 463 -54.84 -13.27 -11.24
N SER A 464 -55.99 -13.88 -10.97
CA SER A 464 -56.87 -13.59 -9.86
C SER A 464 -56.12 -13.70 -8.53
N PHE A 465 -56.09 -12.62 -7.76
CA PHE A 465 -55.65 -12.66 -6.36
C PHE A 465 -56.89 -12.77 -5.47
N VAL A 466 -56.97 -13.92 -4.80
CA VAL A 466 -57.87 -14.18 -3.67
C VAL A 466 -57.22 -13.58 -2.43
N SER A 467 -57.96 -12.70 -1.73
CA SER A 467 -57.65 -12.27 -0.37
C SER A 467 -57.96 -13.38 0.62
N PRO A 468 -57.15 -13.55 1.67
CA PRO A 468 -57.68 -13.76 2.99
C PRO A 468 -57.19 -12.68 3.95
N SER A 469 -58.17 -12.04 4.57
CA SER A 469 -58.06 -11.16 5.73
C SER A 469 -57.71 -11.98 6.96
N ASP A 470 -56.69 -11.57 7.71
CA ASP A 470 -56.59 -11.83 9.15
C ASP A 470 -55.92 -10.62 9.84
N PRO A 471 -56.44 -10.15 10.98
CA PRO A 471 -55.94 -8.95 11.66
C PRO A 471 -54.79 -9.29 12.63
N PRO A 472 -53.75 -8.45 12.75
CA PRO A 472 -52.80 -8.60 13.84
C PRO A 472 -53.33 -7.97 15.13
N HIS A 473 -53.22 -8.77 16.19
CA HIS A 473 -53.45 -8.46 17.59
C HIS A 473 -52.74 -7.18 18.08
N ASP A 474 -53.48 -6.45 18.90
CA ASP A 474 -53.06 -5.33 19.74
C ASP A 474 -52.37 -5.84 21.03
N PRO A 475 -51.17 -5.37 21.40
CA PRO A 475 -50.69 -5.45 22.76
C PRO A 475 -50.68 -4.06 23.41
N SER A 476 -51.60 -3.88 24.37
CA SER A 476 -51.56 -2.76 25.32
C SER A 476 -50.25 -2.73 26.12
N PRO A 477 -49.73 -1.54 26.50
CA PRO A 477 -48.53 -1.41 27.32
C PRO A 477 -48.85 -1.46 28.83
N PRO A 478 -48.03 -2.12 29.67
CA PRO A 478 -48.11 -1.94 31.12
C PRO A 478 -47.33 -0.70 31.56
N ARG A 479 -48.01 0.13 32.34
CA ARG A 479 -47.43 1.25 33.11
C ARG A 479 -46.47 0.71 34.18
N GLY A 480 -45.21 1.13 34.12
CA GLY A 480 -44.23 0.97 35.21
C GLY A 480 -43.67 2.33 35.61
N ARG A 481 -43.81 2.68 36.90
CA ARG A 481 -43.29 3.92 37.52
C ARG A 481 -41.74 3.91 37.56
N PRO A 482 -41.08 5.08 37.54
CA PRO A 482 -39.64 5.18 37.73
C PRO A 482 -39.26 4.98 39.21
N GLN A 483 -38.28 4.12 39.48
CA GLN A 483 -37.54 4.12 40.75
C GLN A 483 -36.22 4.89 40.59
N PRO A 484 -35.73 5.57 41.64
CA PRO A 484 -34.47 6.32 41.60
C PRO A 484 -33.28 5.36 41.68
N VAL A 485 -32.28 5.58 40.82
CA VAL A 485 -31.03 4.83 40.85
C VAL A 485 -30.08 5.46 41.87
N ASP A 486 -29.72 4.65 42.85
CA ASP A 486 -28.79 4.93 43.92
C ASP A 486 -27.34 5.06 43.39
N LEU A 487 -26.66 6.12 43.82
CA LEU A 487 -25.27 6.42 43.51
C LEU A 487 -24.40 5.91 44.66
N SER A 488 -23.75 4.76 44.48
CA SER A 488 -22.56 4.39 45.27
C SER A 488 -21.67 3.39 44.53
N PRO A 489 -20.33 3.56 44.55
CA PRO A 489 -19.38 2.72 43.83
C PRO A 489 -18.95 1.49 44.65
N PRO A 490 -18.73 0.32 44.04
CA PRO A 490 -18.07 -0.78 44.71
C PRO A 490 -16.55 -0.58 44.67
N GLY A 491 -15.95 -0.47 45.86
CA GLY A 491 -14.51 -0.45 46.06
C GLY A 491 -13.86 -1.78 45.68
N GLY A 492 -13.02 -1.76 44.65
CA GLY A 492 -12.10 -2.83 44.29
C GLY A 492 -10.68 -2.54 44.78
N ARG A 493 -10.07 -3.51 45.46
CA ARG A 493 -8.70 -3.46 46.00
C ARG A 493 -7.65 -3.42 44.87
N PRO A 494 -6.51 -2.73 45.06
CA PRO A 494 -5.46 -2.68 44.05
C PRO A 494 -4.65 -3.99 44.01
N HIS A 495 -4.49 -4.56 42.80
CA HIS A 495 -3.44 -5.55 42.50
C HIS A 495 -2.15 -4.80 42.13
N PRO A 496 -0.97 -5.22 42.64
CA PRO A 496 0.30 -4.66 42.19
C PRO A 496 0.61 -5.10 40.76
N ALA A 497 1.09 -4.16 39.94
CA ALA A 497 1.52 -4.38 38.58
C ALA A 497 2.84 -5.18 38.54
N ASP A 498 2.79 -6.36 37.94
CA ASP A 498 3.96 -7.17 37.60
C ASP A 498 4.57 -6.64 36.29
N LEU A 499 5.72 -5.97 36.41
CA LEU A 499 6.51 -5.44 35.29
C LEU A 499 7.46 -6.54 34.79
N SER A 500 6.92 -7.50 34.04
CA SER A 500 7.72 -8.42 33.23
C SER A 500 7.71 -7.99 31.76
N PRO A 501 8.88 -7.79 31.11
CA PRO A 501 8.94 -7.41 29.70
C PRO A 501 8.47 -8.56 28.80
N PRO A 502 7.84 -8.26 27.65
CA PRO A 502 7.34 -9.30 26.74
C PRO A 502 8.51 -10.12 26.18
N ARG A 503 8.54 -11.41 26.51
CA ARG A 503 9.40 -12.40 25.86
C ARG A 503 8.90 -12.60 24.43
N GLY A 504 9.71 -12.23 23.43
CA GLY A 504 9.42 -12.59 22.03
C GLY A 504 9.90 -11.65 20.93
N GLN A 505 10.71 -10.62 21.20
CA GLN A 505 11.37 -9.89 20.11
C GLN A 505 12.45 -10.78 19.48
N GLY A 506 12.10 -11.44 18.37
CA GLY A 506 13.05 -12.20 17.57
C GLY A 506 14.20 -11.28 17.13
N GLN A 507 15.43 -11.63 17.49
CA GLN A 507 16.61 -10.89 17.04
C GLN A 507 16.63 -10.85 15.51
N MET A 508 16.66 -9.64 14.94
CA MET A 508 16.80 -9.49 13.50
C MET A 508 18.21 -9.94 13.09
N LYS A 509 18.27 -11.02 12.31
CA LYS A 509 19.51 -11.54 11.73
C LYS A 509 19.83 -10.79 10.43
N PHE A 510 21.10 -10.61 10.15
CA PHE A 510 21.61 -10.02 8.91
C PHE A 510 22.55 -11.02 8.25
N CYS A 511 22.60 -11.02 6.92
CA CYS A 511 23.54 -11.81 6.15
C CYS A 511 24.95 -11.30 6.40
N THR A 512 25.84 -12.16 6.89
CA THR A 512 27.25 -11.81 7.17
C THR A 512 28.03 -11.45 5.90
N GLN A 513 27.57 -11.93 4.74
CA GLN A 513 28.29 -11.76 3.48
C GLN A 513 27.88 -10.52 2.69
N CYS A 514 26.62 -10.10 2.74
CA CYS A 514 26.13 -8.91 2.02
C CYS A 514 25.47 -7.84 2.92
N GLY A 515 25.34 -8.09 4.22
CA GLY A 515 24.75 -7.16 5.18
C GLY A 515 23.21 -7.07 5.15
N MET A 516 22.53 -7.73 4.22
CA MET A 516 21.07 -7.62 4.06
C MET A 516 20.30 -8.35 5.17
N ARG A 517 19.15 -7.80 5.57
CA ARG A 517 18.26 -8.44 6.56
C ARG A 517 17.80 -9.82 6.10
N LEU A 518 17.83 -10.78 7.02
CA LEU A 518 17.26 -12.11 6.82
C LEU A 518 15.83 -12.13 7.35
N GLY A 519 14.90 -12.61 6.53
CA GLY A 519 13.54 -12.88 6.98
C GLY A 519 13.52 -13.92 8.11
N GLN A 520 12.53 -13.85 8.98
CA GLN A 520 12.36 -14.83 10.06
C GLN A 520 12.29 -16.25 9.47
N GLY A 521 13.18 -17.14 9.92
CA GLY A 521 13.24 -18.54 9.48
C GLY A 521 14.01 -18.82 8.17
N HIS A 522 14.60 -17.81 7.52
CA HIS A 522 15.39 -18.03 6.31
C HIS A 522 16.78 -18.62 6.63
N ARG A 523 17.08 -19.80 6.07
CA ARG A 523 18.41 -20.44 6.15
C ARG A 523 19.43 -19.88 5.17
N PHE A 524 18.97 -19.18 4.13
CA PHE A 524 19.80 -18.56 3.12
C PHE A 524 19.38 -17.10 2.93
N CYS A 525 20.35 -16.24 2.66
CA CYS A 525 20.09 -14.87 2.28
C CYS A 525 19.39 -14.83 0.92
N GLY A 526 18.15 -14.36 0.89
CA GLY A 526 17.39 -14.18 -0.35
C GLY A 526 18.03 -13.21 -1.35
N PHE A 527 19.03 -12.42 -0.90
CA PHE A 527 19.75 -11.48 -1.75
C PHE A 527 20.98 -12.10 -2.42
N CYS A 528 21.87 -12.76 -1.66
CA CYS A 528 23.14 -13.28 -2.19
C CYS A 528 23.27 -14.80 -2.19
N GLY A 529 22.26 -15.53 -1.72
CA GLY A 529 22.22 -17.01 -1.68
C GLY A 529 23.08 -17.67 -0.60
N ASN A 530 23.82 -16.90 0.22
CA ASN A 530 24.70 -17.48 1.24
C ASN A 530 23.92 -17.96 2.48
N PRO A 531 24.39 -19.02 3.16
CA PRO A 531 23.76 -19.50 4.38
C PRO A 531 23.77 -18.42 5.48
N ALA A 532 22.71 -18.40 6.27
CA ALA A 532 22.47 -17.43 7.34
C ALA A 532 23.44 -17.56 8.53
N ASP A 533 24.05 -18.74 8.68
CA ASP A 533 24.99 -19.06 9.74
C ASP A 533 26.30 -19.56 9.07
N SER A 534 27.33 -18.70 9.01
CA SER A 534 28.70 -19.07 8.65
C SER A 534 29.71 -18.41 9.59
#